data_AF-A0A5N7ZCI3-F1
#
_entry.id   AF-A0A5N7ZCI3-F1
#
_cell.length_a   1.000
_cell.length_b   1.000
_cell.length_c   1.000
_cell.angle_alpha   90.00
_cell.angle_beta   90.00
_cell.angle_gamma   90.00
#
_symmetry.space_group_name_H-M   'P 1'
#
loop_
_entity.id
_entity.type
_entity.pdbx_description
1 polymer ?
#
loop_
_entity_poly.entity_id
_entity_poly.type
_entity_poly.pdbx_seq_one_letter_code
_entity_poly.pdbx_strand_id
1 'polypeptide(L)'
;MKKNVIICLGLLSLSVSYGQKLKTEIISSDIDHFWEAYDAIVATPDSVRQYELLQKLYFDTGTEGLEAIRQRRRYTAKEYIDAIKKYPDFWKTIRKNTLSVKKVSPEIQKNISRLKKAYPELQPAPIYFTVGVFRTNGTISNGKVLIGSEMALSDRNVNTDALPNYLHSYYKNLNPIDDIGLLCTHEYVHTQQKEMVDDLLYYCLYEGVAEFISTKVTGKPSYTPAIAFGKKNEARVKALFERDMQHIETTYNWLWGTNQNELKERDLGYYIGYAICEKYYDQAKDKKQAIKTLIELDYTNSEQIDALVNSTGFFSGTLAQLKADYDKIRPTVIDMKPSVVVGENGLVPSGPLTITLTFSEEMDKNFRGFDFGPLGENNVLRISKVIGFSDDGRRAPRPWKKRPGWSAMAAMRSSPWAMKPVAIAA
;
A
#
# COMPACT_ATOMS: atom_id res chain seq x y z
N MET A 1 -12.49 43.14 -70.38
CA MET A 1 -12.04 43.88 -69.17
C MET A 1 -11.80 42.87 -68.05
N LYS A 2 -10.68 43.02 -67.33
CA LYS A 2 -9.94 41.99 -66.59
C LYS A 2 -10.70 41.41 -65.39
N LYS A 3 -10.70 40.08 -65.25
CA LYS A 3 -11.06 39.35 -64.00
C LYS A 3 -9.80 39.22 -63.14
N ASN A 4 -9.82 39.78 -61.93
CA ASN A 4 -8.76 39.59 -60.94
C ASN A 4 -9.02 38.29 -60.17
N VAL A 5 -8.08 37.36 -60.25
CA VAL A 5 -8.02 36.15 -59.41
C VAL A 5 -7.11 36.47 -58.23
N ILE A 6 -7.66 36.41 -57.02
CA ILE A 6 -6.89 36.51 -55.77
C ILE A 6 -6.54 35.08 -55.36
N ILE A 7 -5.24 34.77 -55.34
CA ILE A 7 -4.70 33.50 -54.84
C ILE A 7 -4.28 33.73 -53.39
N CYS A 8 -5.00 33.14 -52.43
CA CYS A 8 -4.57 33.07 -51.04
C CYS A 8 -3.61 31.88 -50.86
N LEU A 9 -2.33 32.15 -50.67
CA LEU A 9 -1.35 31.16 -50.19
C LEU A 9 -1.60 30.90 -48.69
N GLY A 10 -2.09 29.72 -48.36
CA GLY A 10 -2.13 29.22 -46.98
C GLY A 10 -0.75 28.73 -46.55
N LEU A 11 -0.14 29.42 -45.58
CA LEU A 11 1.04 28.96 -44.85
C LEU A 11 0.65 27.80 -43.92
N LEU A 12 0.95 26.56 -44.30
CA LEU A 12 0.96 25.43 -43.37
C LEU A 12 2.22 25.53 -42.49
N SER A 13 2.04 25.94 -41.23
CA SER A 13 3.05 25.79 -40.20
C SER A 13 3.07 24.34 -39.71
N LEU A 14 4.01 23.54 -40.23
CA LEU A 14 4.40 22.26 -39.64
C LEU A 14 5.13 22.55 -38.33
N SER A 15 4.40 22.50 -37.21
CA SER A 15 5.00 22.46 -35.88
C SER A 15 5.65 21.09 -35.67
N VAL A 16 6.96 21.03 -35.91
CA VAL A 16 7.79 19.90 -35.48
C VAL A 16 7.91 19.98 -33.95
N SER A 17 7.03 19.30 -33.24
CA SER A 17 7.18 19.06 -31.81
C SER A 17 8.38 18.14 -31.60
N TYR A 18 9.53 18.72 -31.21
CA TYR A 18 10.65 17.96 -30.65
C TYR A 18 10.19 17.37 -29.31
N GLY A 19 9.65 16.16 -29.33
CA GLY A 19 9.43 15.38 -28.13
C GLY A 19 10.79 15.14 -27.47
N GLN A 20 11.10 15.92 -26.43
CA GLN A 20 12.29 15.71 -25.63
C GLN A 20 12.26 14.25 -25.14
N LYS A 21 13.24 13.44 -25.54
CA LYS A 21 13.34 12.05 -25.06
C LYS A 21 13.46 12.12 -23.54
N LEU A 22 12.43 11.66 -22.83
CA LEU A 22 12.49 11.48 -21.39
C LEU A 22 13.65 10.51 -21.12
N LYS A 23 14.76 11.04 -20.61
CA LYS A 23 15.88 10.23 -20.13
C LYS A 23 15.79 10.22 -18.62
N THR A 24 15.33 9.11 -18.08
CA THR A 24 15.25 8.89 -16.64
C THR A 24 16.66 8.92 -16.05
N GLU A 25 16.84 9.66 -14.96
CA GLU A 25 18.10 9.64 -14.23
C GLU A 25 18.17 8.34 -13.41
N ILE A 26 19.26 7.59 -13.56
CA ILE A 26 19.52 6.37 -12.79
C ILE A 26 20.82 6.61 -12.01
N ILE A 27 20.69 6.74 -10.69
CA ILE A 27 21.78 7.04 -9.77
C ILE A 27 22.13 5.77 -9.01
N SER A 28 23.42 5.42 -8.96
CA SER A 28 23.90 4.20 -8.28
C SER A 28 25.19 4.42 -7.48
N SER A 29 25.61 5.68 -7.28
CA SER A 29 26.81 6.02 -6.50
C SER A 29 26.75 5.53 -5.06
N ASP A 30 25.55 5.39 -4.48
CA ASP A 30 25.39 4.83 -3.13
C ASP A 30 25.85 3.36 -3.04
N ILE A 31 25.83 2.60 -4.12
CA ILE A 31 26.41 1.25 -4.13
C ILE A 31 27.94 1.32 -3.96
N ASP A 32 28.59 2.27 -4.64
CA ASP A 32 30.03 2.46 -4.54
C ASP A 32 30.41 2.92 -3.13
N HIS A 33 29.69 3.91 -2.58
CA HIS A 33 29.87 4.39 -1.20
C HIS A 33 29.66 3.28 -0.17
N PHE A 34 28.64 2.42 -0.36
CA PHE A 34 28.41 1.29 0.53
C PHE A 34 29.58 0.31 0.53
N TRP A 35 30.13 -0.03 -0.64
CA TRP A 35 31.24 -0.99 -0.71
C TRP A 35 32.54 -0.43 -0.14
N GLU A 36 32.79 0.88 -0.30
CA GLU A 36 33.90 1.56 0.37
C GLU A 36 33.75 1.48 1.90
N ALA A 37 32.55 1.80 2.41
CA ALA A 37 32.25 1.69 3.84
C ALA A 37 32.36 0.24 4.34
N TYR A 38 31.82 -0.72 3.59
CA TYR A 38 31.86 -2.15 3.93
C TYR A 38 33.29 -2.65 4.11
N ASP A 39 34.16 -2.39 3.13
CA ASP A 39 35.55 -2.86 3.17
C ASP A 39 36.31 -2.24 4.37
N ALA A 40 36.09 -0.94 4.62
CA ALA A 40 36.69 -0.25 5.77
C ALA A 40 36.17 -0.77 7.12
N ILE A 41 34.87 -1.06 7.24
CA ILE A 41 34.24 -1.59 8.45
C ILE A 41 34.75 -2.99 8.76
N VAL A 42 34.81 -3.88 7.76
CA VAL A 42 35.26 -5.27 7.93
C VAL A 42 36.74 -5.33 8.31
N ALA A 43 37.56 -4.40 7.81
CA ALA A 43 38.98 -4.30 8.17
C ALA A 43 39.23 -3.70 9.57
N THR A 44 38.22 -3.15 10.22
CA THR A 44 38.35 -2.41 11.48
C THR A 44 37.79 -3.21 12.66
N PRO A 45 38.60 -3.63 13.65
CA PRO A 45 38.10 -4.36 14.83
C PRO A 45 37.32 -3.48 15.83
N ASP A 46 37.68 -2.19 15.93
CA ASP A 46 37.09 -1.26 16.89
C ASP A 46 35.62 -0.94 16.52
N SER A 47 34.70 -1.24 17.44
CA SER A 47 33.27 -1.09 17.19
C SER A 47 32.83 0.36 17.05
N VAL A 48 33.39 1.29 17.82
CA VAL A 48 33.07 2.73 17.71
C VAL A 48 33.53 3.25 16.36
N ARG A 49 34.73 2.88 15.94
CA ARG A 49 35.29 3.26 14.65
C ARG A 49 34.48 2.70 13.48
N GLN A 50 33.90 1.51 13.59
CA GLN A 50 32.99 0.96 12.58
C GLN A 50 31.77 1.87 12.35
N TYR A 51 31.17 2.41 13.41
CA TYR A 51 30.06 3.35 13.29
C TYR A 51 30.47 4.68 12.65
N GLU A 52 31.64 5.20 13.02
CA GLU A 52 32.20 6.42 12.39
C GLU A 52 32.46 6.23 10.90
N LEU A 53 32.98 5.08 10.50
CA LEU A 53 33.21 4.73 9.10
C LEU A 53 31.89 4.63 8.32
N LEU A 54 30.88 3.96 8.88
CA LEU A 54 29.54 3.90 8.27
C LEU A 54 28.95 5.30 8.09
N GLN A 55 29.03 6.14 9.14
CA GLN A 55 28.50 7.50 9.09
C GLN A 55 29.20 8.32 7.99
N LYS A 56 30.53 8.37 8.02
CA LYS A 56 31.32 9.20 7.12
C LYS A 56 31.25 8.71 5.66
N LEU A 57 31.51 7.43 5.44
CA LEU A 57 31.70 6.89 4.09
C LEU A 57 30.38 6.55 3.39
N TYR A 58 29.31 6.32 4.15
CA TYR A 58 28.03 5.95 3.56
C TYR A 58 26.89 6.94 3.83
N PHE A 59 26.63 7.31 5.08
CA PHE A 59 25.48 8.19 5.38
C PHE A 59 25.71 9.65 5.00
N ASP A 60 26.86 10.22 5.35
CA ASP A 60 27.19 11.63 5.06
C ASP A 60 27.52 11.85 3.57
N THR A 61 28.09 10.84 2.92
CA THR A 61 28.44 10.86 1.49
C THR A 61 27.29 10.38 0.59
N GLY A 62 26.24 9.82 1.19
CA GLY A 62 25.11 9.25 0.49
C GLY A 62 24.30 10.27 -0.29
N THR A 63 23.63 9.81 -1.35
CA THR A 63 22.72 10.66 -2.13
C THR A 63 21.42 10.93 -1.36
N GLU A 64 20.61 11.85 -1.88
CA GLU A 64 19.25 12.06 -1.37
C GLU A 64 18.36 10.81 -1.47
N GLY A 65 18.68 9.86 -2.36
CA GLY A 65 18.00 8.57 -2.45
C GLY A 65 18.29 7.68 -1.23
N LEU A 66 19.54 7.63 -0.78
CA LEU A 66 19.92 6.92 0.45
C LEU A 66 19.22 7.52 1.66
N GLU A 67 19.22 8.84 1.79
CA GLU A 67 18.56 9.48 2.93
C GLU A 67 17.05 9.21 2.92
N ALA A 68 16.40 9.31 1.74
CA ALA A 68 14.98 9.04 1.59
C ALA A 68 14.61 7.59 1.94
N ILE A 69 15.39 6.60 1.51
CA ILE A 69 15.09 5.19 1.81
C ILE A 69 15.33 4.86 3.29
N ARG A 70 16.36 5.46 3.90
CA ARG A 70 16.65 5.33 5.34
C ARG A 70 15.51 5.86 6.18
N GLN A 71 14.98 7.04 5.85
CA GLN A 71 13.82 7.60 6.54
C GLN A 71 12.57 6.74 6.31
N ARG A 72 12.29 6.35 5.06
CA ARG A 72 11.09 5.58 4.70
C ARG A 72 11.03 4.21 5.38
N ARG A 73 12.16 3.51 5.48
CA ARG A 73 12.28 2.16 6.07
C ARG A 73 12.88 2.17 7.48
N ARG A 74 13.08 3.36 8.06
CA ARG A 74 13.61 3.58 9.42
C ARG A 74 14.90 2.81 9.68
N TYR A 75 15.83 2.83 8.72
CA TYR A 75 17.11 2.14 8.86
C TYR A 75 18.00 2.84 9.89
N THR A 76 18.59 2.05 10.79
CA THR A 76 19.50 2.55 11.82
C THR A 76 20.94 2.12 11.55
N ALA A 77 21.91 2.89 12.04
CA ALA A 77 23.33 2.56 11.92
C ALA A 77 23.65 1.16 12.50
N LYS A 78 23.01 0.82 13.63
CA LYS A 78 23.19 -0.48 14.28
C LYS A 78 22.79 -1.64 13.37
N GLU A 79 21.69 -1.51 12.65
CA GLU A 79 21.21 -2.57 11.75
C GLU A 79 22.15 -2.79 10.58
N TYR A 80 22.76 -1.72 10.04
CA TYR A 80 23.82 -1.84 9.03
C TYR A 80 25.05 -2.58 9.58
N ILE A 81 25.57 -2.15 10.74
CA ILE A 81 26.74 -2.81 11.36
C ILE A 81 26.44 -4.29 11.66
N ASP A 82 25.26 -4.58 12.24
CA ASP A 82 24.84 -5.95 12.53
C ASP A 82 24.75 -6.79 11.24
N ALA A 83 24.13 -6.25 10.17
CA ALA A 83 23.99 -6.96 8.91
C ALA A 83 25.35 -7.23 8.25
N ILE A 84 26.25 -6.23 8.20
CA ILE A 84 27.61 -6.36 7.66
C ILE A 84 28.37 -7.48 8.37
N LYS A 85 28.32 -7.51 9.70
CA LYS A 85 29.08 -8.47 10.51
C LYS A 85 28.47 -9.87 10.50
N LYS A 86 27.14 -9.97 10.49
CA LYS A 86 26.43 -11.25 10.65
C LYS A 86 26.33 -12.05 9.36
N TYR A 87 26.37 -11.40 8.20
CA TYR A 87 26.11 -12.06 6.91
C TYR A 87 27.25 -11.90 5.88
N PRO A 88 28.52 -12.21 6.23
CA PRO A 88 29.65 -11.96 5.34
C PRO A 88 29.57 -12.72 4.00
N ASP A 89 29.07 -13.96 4.01
CA ASP A 89 28.92 -14.74 2.77
C ASP A 89 27.84 -14.18 1.85
N PHE A 90 26.76 -13.62 2.41
CA PHE A 90 25.75 -12.91 1.64
C PHE A 90 26.38 -11.71 0.94
N TRP A 91 27.06 -10.83 1.70
CA TRP A 91 27.67 -9.62 1.14
C TRP A 91 28.73 -9.93 0.09
N LYS A 92 29.56 -10.95 0.33
CA LYS A 92 30.54 -11.45 -0.63
C LYS A 92 29.90 -11.88 -1.95
N THR A 93 28.77 -12.57 -1.90
CA THR A 93 28.13 -13.15 -3.10
C THR A 93 27.23 -12.16 -3.84
N ILE A 94 26.61 -11.19 -3.15
CA ILE A 94 25.77 -10.15 -3.77
C ILE A 94 26.57 -9.01 -4.42
N ARG A 95 27.82 -8.76 -3.99
CA ARG A 95 28.64 -7.61 -4.43
C ARG A 95 28.74 -7.44 -5.94
N LYS A 96 28.99 -8.52 -6.66
CA LYS A 96 29.11 -8.48 -8.14
C LYS A 96 27.79 -8.04 -8.79
N ASN A 97 26.64 -8.37 -8.17
CA ASN A 97 25.33 -8.08 -8.71
C ASN A 97 24.95 -6.63 -8.46
N THR A 98 25.20 -6.10 -7.27
CA THR A 98 24.91 -4.68 -6.96
C THR A 98 25.75 -3.76 -7.84
N LEU A 99 27.00 -4.11 -8.13
CA LEU A 99 27.86 -3.36 -9.07
C LEU A 99 27.41 -3.46 -10.55
N SER A 100 26.36 -4.22 -10.86
CA SER A 100 25.89 -4.43 -12.24
C SER A 100 24.80 -3.47 -12.71
N VAL A 101 24.45 -2.43 -11.93
CA VAL A 101 23.38 -1.47 -12.28
C VAL A 101 23.54 -0.89 -13.69
N LYS A 102 24.77 -0.56 -14.11
CA LYS A 102 25.06 -0.05 -15.46
C LYS A 102 24.64 -1.04 -16.57
N LYS A 103 24.68 -2.35 -16.31
CA LYS A 103 24.27 -3.39 -17.27
C LYS A 103 22.75 -3.48 -17.43
N VAL A 104 21.99 -3.26 -16.35
CA VAL A 104 20.51 -3.33 -16.36
C VAL A 104 19.84 -1.98 -16.68
N SER A 105 20.57 -0.87 -16.54
CA SER A 105 20.10 0.50 -16.82
C SER A 105 19.48 0.69 -18.21
N PRO A 106 20.02 0.12 -19.32
CA PRO A 106 19.40 0.24 -20.64
C PRO A 106 18.00 -0.38 -20.72
N GLU A 107 17.76 -1.49 -20.01
CA GLU A 107 16.43 -2.11 -19.95
C GLU A 107 15.45 -1.21 -19.21
N ILE A 108 15.85 -0.67 -18.06
CA ILE A 108 15.04 0.25 -17.26
C ILE A 108 14.65 1.47 -18.10
N GLN A 109 15.62 2.14 -18.75
CA GLN A 109 15.37 3.28 -19.63
C GLN A 109 14.37 2.95 -20.75
N LYS A 110 14.52 1.76 -21.37
CA LYS A 110 13.62 1.29 -22.42
C LYS A 110 12.19 1.09 -21.89
N ASN A 111 12.04 0.53 -20.70
CA ASN A 111 10.73 0.32 -20.08
C ASN A 111 10.06 1.63 -19.68
N ILE A 112 10.80 2.60 -19.10
CA ILE A 112 10.23 3.93 -18.81
C ILE A 112 9.88 4.69 -20.10
N SER A 113 10.65 4.52 -21.17
CA SER A 113 10.29 5.07 -22.49
C SER A 113 8.99 4.47 -23.04
N ARG A 114 8.75 3.17 -22.81
CA ARG A 114 7.49 2.51 -23.17
C ARG A 114 6.33 3.03 -22.31
N LEU A 115 6.56 3.24 -21.01
CA LEU A 115 5.60 3.88 -20.12
C LEU A 115 5.23 5.29 -20.60
N LYS A 116 6.22 6.14 -20.94
CA LYS A 116 5.99 7.48 -21.51
C LYS A 116 5.18 7.44 -22.81
N LYS A 117 5.37 6.42 -23.64
CA LYS A 117 4.59 6.25 -24.88
C LYS A 117 3.13 5.86 -24.59
N ALA A 118 2.90 5.05 -23.55
CA ALA A 118 1.58 4.62 -23.13
C ALA A 118 0.81 5.72 -22.36
N TYR A 119 1.54 6.52 -21.59
CA TYR A 119 1.05 7.64 -20.78
C TYR A 119 1.89 8.91 -21.08
N PRO A 120 1.49 9.72 -22.09
CA PRO A 120 2.24 10.89 -22.53
C PRO A 120 2.47 11.97 -21.46
N GLU A 121 1.64 12.03 -20.42
CA GLU A 121 1.72 12.99 -19.32
C GLU A 121 2.73 12.60 -18.23
N LEU A 122 3.38 11.44 -18.36
CA LEU A 122 4.35 10.91 -17.39
C LEU A 122 5.41 11.96 -17.00
N GLN A 123 5.50 12.22 -15.70
CA GLN A 123 6.47 13.14 -15.11
C GLN A 123 7.81 12.43 -14.85
N PRO A 124 8.95 13.11 -15.08
CA PRO A 124 10.25 12.56 -14.75
C PRO A 124 10.41 12.32 -13.25
N ALA A 125 10.74 11.10 -12.87
CA ALA A 125 11.24 10.70 -11.56
C ALA A 125 12.65 10.09 -11.69
N PRO A 126 13.61 10.45 -10.82
CA PRO A 126 14.90 9.76 -10.72
C PRO A 126 14.76 8.38 -10.04
N ILE A 127 15.65 7.46 -10.40
CA ILE A 127 15.75 6.12 -9.81
C ILE A 127 17.07 5.99 -9.07
N TYR A 128 17.02 5.80 -7.76
CA TYR A 128 18.19 5.60 -6.91
C TYR A 128 18.36 4.13 -6.57
N PHE A 129 19.53 3.60 -6.87
CA PHE A 129 20.00 2.31 -6.40
C PHE A 129 20.87 2.52 -5.17
N THR A 130 20.37 2.05 -4.04
CA THR A 130 20.99 2.17 -2.71
C THR A 130 21.27 0.77 -2.16
N VAL A 131 21.94 0.68 -1.02
CA VAL A 131 22.03 -0.55 -0.23
C VAL A 131 21.36 -0.33 1.13
N GLY A 132 20.32 -1.10 1.42
CA GLY A 132 19.61 -1.09 2.69
C GLY A 132 20.10 -2.17 3.65
N VAL A 133 19.15 -2.66 4.46
CA VAL A 133 19.30 -3.84 5.33
C VAL A 133 18.05 -4.72 5.27
N PHE A 134 17.71 -5.18 4.06
CA PHE A 134 16.73 -6.27 3.83
C PHE A 134 15.27 -5.97 4.18
N ARG A 135 14.84 -4.71 4.06
CA ARG A 135 13.43 -4.33 4.29
C ARG A 135 12.61 -4.05 3.04
N THR A 136 13.27 -3.76 1.92
CA THR A 136 12.58 -3.33 0.70
C THR A 136 13.44 -3.62 -0.51
N ASN A 137 12.84 -4.16 -1.57
CA ASN A 137 13.46 -4.25 -2.89
C ASN A 137 13.18 -2.99 -3.72
N GLY A 138 11.99 -2.40 -3.59
CA GLY A 138 11.60 -1.14 -4.21
C GLY A 138 10.65 -0.35 -3.29
N THR A 139 10.67 0.97 -3.40
CA THR A 139 9.66 1.87 -2.84
C THR A 139 9.77 3.25 -3.50
N ILE A 140 8.87 4.16 -3.12
CA ILE A 140 8.93 5.56 -3.52
C ILE A 140 9.00 6.51 -2.32
N SER A 141 9.54 7.70 -2.55
CA SER A 141 9.46 8.83 -1.63
C SER A 141 9.62 10.15 -2.38
N ASN A 142 8.69 11.10 -2.21
CA ASN A 142 8.78 12.46 -2.75
C ASN A 142 9.18 12.51 -4.25
N GLY A 143 8.49 11.72 -5.10
CA GLY A 143 8.75 11.67 -6.54
C GLY A 143 10.03 10.93 -6.95
N LYS A 144 10.65 10.18 -6.03
CA LYS A 144 11.84 9.35 -6.28
C LYS A 144 11.48 7.87 -6.23
N VAL A 145 12.07 7.08 -7.12
CA VAL A 145 12.10 5.62 -7.00
C VAL A 145 13.35 5.22 -6.23
N LEU A 146 13.19 4.36 -5.22
CA LEU A 146 14.23 3.95 -4.29
C LEU A 146 14.36 2.42 -4.29
N ILE A 147 15.50 1.93 -4.75
CA ILE A 147 15.77 0.50 -4.90
C ILE A 147 16.75 0.04 -3.81
N GLY A 148 16.33 -0.96 -3.04
CA GLY A 148 17.20 -1.70 -2.12
C GLY A 148 17.93 -2.79 -2.89
N SER A 149 19.13 -2.46 -3.36
CA SER A 149 19.88 -3.24 -4.34
C SER A 149 20.29 -4.61 -3.81
N GLU A 150 20.47 -4.76 -2.49
CA GLU A 150 20.78 -6.03 -1.85
C GLU A 150 19.64 -7.06 -2.00
N MET A 151 18.40 -6.59 -2.16
CA MET A 151 17.25 -7.44 -2.44
C MET A 151 16.98 -7.52 -3.95
N ALA A 152 16.85 -6.37 -4.60
CA ALA A 152 16.36 -6.24 -5.98
C ALA A 152 17.33 -6.77 -7.05
N LEU A 153 18.63 -6.84 -6.75
CA LEU A 153 19.66 -7.37 -7.66
C LEU A 153 20.16 -8.76 -7.22
N SER A 154 19.43 -9.42 -6.32
CA SER A 154 19.78 -10.79 -5.95
C SER A 154 19.50 -11.78 -7.08
N ASP A 155 20.30 -12.85 -7.09
CA ASP A 155 20.09 -14.00 -7.96
C ASP A 155 20.20 -15.30 -7.15
N ARG A 156 19.89 -16.43 -7.79
CA ARG A 156 19.91 -17.76 -7.14
C ARG A 156 21.28 -18.21 -6.59
N ASN A 157 22.38 -17.55 -6.98
CA ASN A 157 23.73 -17.85 -6.52
C ASN A 157 24.14 -17.02 -5.29
N VAL A 158 23.30 -16.10 -4.83
CA VAL A 158 23.55 -15.33 -3.61
C VAL A 158 23.38 -16.25 -2.40
N ASN A 159 24.40 -16.31 -1.54
CA ASN A 159 24.35 -17.14 -0.34
C ASN A 159 23.43 -16.47 0.69
N THR A 160 22.34 -17.16 1.03
CA THR A 160 21.33 -16.67 1.97
C THR A 160 21.20 -17.52 3.22
N ASP A 161 22.05 -18.52 3.43
CA ASP A 161 21.86 -19.52 4.48
C ASP A 161 21.95 -18.95 5.90
N ALA A 162 22.71 -17.86 6.07
CA ALA A 162 22.81 -17.16 7.35
C ALA A 162 21.68 -16.13 7.58
N LEU A 163 20.87 -15.82 6.57
CA LEU A 163 19.80 -14.84 6.70
C LEU A 163 18.66 -15.37 7.60
N PRO A 164 17.85 -14.48 8.20
CA PRO A 164 16.64 -14.89 8.88
C PRO A 164 15.67 -15.65 7.97
N ASN A 165 15.02 -16.69 8.50
CA ASN A 165 14.08 -17.54 7.75
C ASN A 165 12.99 -16.78 6.97
N TYR A 166 12.51 -15.65 7.50
CA TYR A 166 11.47 -14.85 6.83
C TYR A 166 11.95 -14.22 5.51
N LEU A 167 13.26 -14.12 5.28
CA LEU A 167 13.85 -13.66 4.01
C LEU A 167 14.10 -14.78 3.01
N HIS A 168 14.17 -16.04 3.46
CA HIS A 168 14.54 -17.16 2.60
C HIS A 168 13.56 -17.36 1.43
N SER A 169 12.25 -17.23 1.68
CA SER A 169 11.25 -17.39 0.61
C SER A 169 11.44 -16.37 -0.51
N TYR A 170 11.83 -15.14 -0.19
CA TYR A 170 12.12 -14.10 -1.18
C TYR A 170 13.32 -14.50 -2.06
N TYR A 171 14.46 -14.82 -1.45
CA TYR A 171 15.69 -15.06 -2.20
C TYR A 171 15.78 -16.44 -2.86
N LYS A 172 15.18 -17.49 -2.27
CA LYS A 172 15.30 -18.86 -2.80
C LYS A 172 14.29 -19.15 -3.91
N ASN A 173 13.11 -18.52 -3.85
CA ASN A 173 12.04 -18.80 -4.82
C ASN A 173 12.03 -17.83 -5.99
N LEU A 174 12.65 -16.66 -5.86
CA LEU A 174 12.67 -15.62 -6.88
C LEU A 174 14.07 -15.45 -7.47
N ASN A 175 14.16 -14.80 -8.63
CA ASN A 175 15.43 -14.35 -9.23
C ASN A 175 15.34 -12.85 -9.55
N PRO A 176 15.27 -11.96 -8.54
CA PRO A 176 14.82 -10.58 -8.71
C PRO A 176 15.59 -9.76 -9.75
N ILE A 177 16.86 -10.07 -9.99
CA ILE A 177 17.68 -9.38 -11.00
C ILE A 177 17.09 -9.46 -12.42
N ASP A 178 16.38 -10.54 -12.77
CA ASP A 178 15.77 -10.72 -14.10
C ASP A 178 14.56 -9.78 -14.31
N ASP A 179 13.97 -9.33 -13.21
CA ASP A 179 12.74 -8.53 -13.15
C ASP A 179 13.00 -7.09 -12.74
N ILE A 180 14.27 -6.66 -12.61
CA ILE A 180 14.60 -5.29 -12.17
C ILE A 180 13.98 -4.22 -13.07
N GLY A 181 13.91 -4.46 -14.38
CA GLY A 181 13.27 -3.57 -15.32
C GLY A 181 11.75 -3.46 -15.10
N LEU A 182 11.09 -4.52 -14.64
CA LEU A 182 9.68 -4.53 -14.28
C LEU A 182 9.47 -3.82 -12.95
N LEU A 183 10.24 -4.18 -11.91
CA LEU A 183 10.20 -3.56 -10.58
C LEU A 183 10.41 -2.04 -10.66
N CYS A 184 11.44 -1.58 -11.36
CA CYS A 184 11.67 -0.14 -11.53
C CYS A 184 10.50 0.55 -12.23
N THR A 185 9.81 -0.13 -13.15
CA THR A 185 8.64 0.43 -13.83
C THR A 185 7.42 0.47 -12.91
N HIS A 186 7.21 -0.55 -12.08
CA HIS A 186 6.17 -0.61 -11.04
C HIS A 186 6.30 0.58 -10.09
N GLU A 187 7.47 0.75 -9.48
CA GLU A 187 7.72 1.87 -8.58
C GLU A 187 7.62 3.22 -9.30
N TYR A 188 8.00 3.28 -10.58
CA TYR A 188 7.82 4.50 -11.36
C TYR A 188 6.34 4.87 -11.50
N VAL A 189 5.43 3.91 -11.68
CA VAL A 189 3.99 4.19 -11.74
C VAL A 189 3.50 4.80 -10.42
N HIS A 190 3.98 4.31 -9.28
CA HIS A 190 3.66 4.89 -7.97
C HIS A 190 4.03 6.37 -7.87
N THR A 191 5.11 6.81 -8.51
CA THR A 191 5.48 8.25 -8.52
C THR A 191 4.49 9.15 -9.27
N GLN A 192 3.57 8.56 -10.04
CA GLN A 192 2.56 9.25 -10.83
C GLN A 192 1.16 9.15 -10.21
N GLN A 193 0.97 8.22 -9.28
CA GLN A 193 -0.30 8.01 -8.60
C GLN A 193 -0.52 9.06 -7.51
N LYS A 194 -1.79 9.38 -7.27
CA LYS A 194 -2.20 10.24 -6.16
C LYS A 194 -2.05 9.50 -4.82
N GLU A 195 -1.96 10.28 -3.74
CA GLU A 195 -2.00 9.74 -2.39
C GLU A 195 -3.34 9.02 -2.13
N MET A 196 -3.27 7.98 -1.30
CA MET A 196 -4.41 7.14 -0.96
C MET A 196 -4.89 7.38 0.46
N VAL A 197 -6.19 7.19 0.68
CA VAL A 197 -6.77 7.09 2.03
C VAL A 197 -6.77 5.64 2.49
N ASP A 198 -6.85 5.44 3.80
CA ASP A 198 -6.82 4.13 4.43
C ASP A 198 -8.09 3.33 4.09
N ASP A 199 -7.99 2.41 3.13
CA ASP A 199 -9.02 1.44 2.74
C ASP A 199 -8.37 0.23 2.04
N LEU A 200 -8.83 -0.99 2.35
CA LEU A 200 -8.24 -2.21 1.82
C LEU A 200 -8.37 -2.31 0.29
N LEU A 201 -9.55 -2.02 -0.27
CA LEU A 201 -9.73 -2.03 -1.72
C LEU A 201 -8.85 -0.96 -2.37
N TYR A 202 -8.68 0.19 -1.73
CA TYR A 202 -7.91 1.29 -2.31
C TYR A 202 -6.42 0.94 -2.34
N TYR A 203 -5.90 0.29 -1.30
CA TYR A 203 -4.55 -0.29 -1.32
C TYR A 203 -4.38 -1.34 -2.41
N CYS A 204 -5.35 -2.24 -2.57
CA CYS A 204 -5.32 -3.23 -3.66
C CYS A 204 -5.29 -2.55 -5.03
N LEU A 205 -6.12 -1.52 -5.26
CA LEU A 205 -6.13 -0.76 -6.50
C LEU A 205 -4.81 0.00 -6.72
N TYR A 206 -4.24 0.60 -5.68
CA TYR A 206 -2.97 1.32 -5.75
C TYR A 206 -1.84 0.41 -6.26
N GLU A 207 -1.65 -0.75 -5.61
CA GLU A 207 -0.67 -1.75 -6.00
C GLU A 207 -1.01 -2.41 -7.35
N GLY A 208 -2.30 -2.71 -7.57
CA GLY A 208 -2.78 -3.36 -8.78
C GLY A 208 -2.63 -2.51 -10.04
N VAL A 209 -2.80 -1.18 -9.94
CA VAL A 209 -2.52 -0.25 -11.05
C VAL A 209 -1.03 -0.30 -11.41
N ALA A 210 -0.13 -0.19 -10.43
CA ALA A 210 1.30 -0.23 -10.68
C ALA A 210 1.75 -1.57 -11.29
N GLU A 211 1.22 -2.69 -10.78
CA GLU A 211 1.53 -4.03 -11.27
C GLU A 211 0.97 -4.26 -12.68
N PHE A 212 -0.29 -3.89 -12.92
CA PHE A 212 -0.92 -4.05 -14.24
C PHE A 212 -0.25 -3.17 -15.30
N ILE A 213 -0.03 -1.89 -15.02
CA ILE A 213 0.58 -0.96 -15.98
C ILE A 213 2.02 -1.37 -16.28
N SER A 214 2.82 -1.75 -15.26
CA SER A 214 4.20 -2.17 -15.46
C SER A 214 4.27 -3.45 -16.33
N THR A 215 3.45 -4.46 -16.05
CA THR A 215 3.38 -5.67 -16.90
C THR A 215 2.93 -5.33 -18.32
N LYS A 216 1.94 -4.44 -18.47
CA LYS A 216 1.40 -4.08 -19.78
C LYS A 216 2.42 -3.35 -20.67
N VAL A 217 3.16 -2.39 -20.12
CA VAL A 217 4.11 -1.58 -20.92
C VAL A 217 5.41 -2.33 -21.17
N THR A 218 5.84 -3.20 -20.27
CA THR A 218 7.07 -4.00 -20.44
C THR A 218 6.84 -5.23 -21.31
N GLY A 219 5.62 -5.78 -21.31
CA GLY A 219 5.28 -7.06 -21.90
C GLY A 219 5.80 -8.25 -21.09
N LYS A 220 6.28 -8.02 -19.86
CA LYS A 220 6.68 -9.07 -18.93
C LYS A 220 5.48 -9.44 -18.04
N PRO A 221 5.28 -10.74 -17.74
CA PRO A 221 4.31 -11.13 -16.72
C PRO A 221 4.72 -10.59 -15.36
N SER A 222 3.75 -10.48 -14.45
CA SER A 222 4.01 -10.12 -13.06
C SER A 222 4.98 -11.12 -12.41
N TYR A 223 5.92 -10.62 -11.61
CA TYR A 223 6.85 -11.47 -10.87
C TYR A 223 6.21 -12.02 -9.57
N THR A 224 5.12 -11.42 -9.08
CA THR A 224 4.47 -11.89 -7.84
C THR A 224 3.63 -13.15 -8.11
N PRO A 225 3.85 -14.25 -7.35
CA PRO A 225 3.02 -15.46 -7.46
C PRO A 225 1.53 -15.21 -7.28
N ALA A 226 1.16 -14.15 -6.56
CA ALA A 226 -0.21 -13.73 -6.28
C ALA A 226 -1.06 -13.59 -7.56
N ILE A 227 -0.53 -13.01 -8.64
CA ILE A 227 -1.30 -12.82 -9.89
C ILE A 227 -1.65 -14.16 -10.50
N ALA A 228 -0.67 -15.07 -10.62
CA ALA A 228 -0.88 -16.39 -11.23
C ALA A 228 -1.82 -17.25 -10.38
N PHE A 229 -1.64 -17.25 -9.05
CA PHE A 229 -2.53 -17.94 -8.13
C PHE A 229 -3.96 -17.40 -8.22
N GLY A 230 -4.10 -16.08 -8.21
CA GLY A 230 -5.38 -15.39 -8.28
C GLY A 230 -6.14 -15.74 -9.55
N LYS A 231 -5.50 -15.64 -10.72
CA LYS A 231 -6.12 -16.02 -12.01
C LYS A 231 -6.61 -17.46 -12.02
N LYS A 232 -5.88 -18.39 -11.39
CA LYS A 232 -6.28 -19.80 -11.30
C LYS A 232 -7.42 -20.05 -10.32
N ASN A 233 -7.59 -19.18 -9.31
CA ASN A 233 -8.52 -19.36 -8.19
C ASN A 233 -9.52 -18.19 -8.06
N GLU A 234 -9.82 -17.49 -9.16
CA GLU A 234 -10.52 -16.19 -9.17
C GLU A 234 -11.77 -16.19 -8.29
N ALA A 235 -12.67 -17.16 -8.49
CA ALA A 235 -13.92 -17.23 -7.75
C ALA A 235 -13.72 -17.31 -6.23
N ARG A 236 -12.74 -18.11 -5.77
CA ARG A 236 -12.45 -18.31 -4.35
C ARG A 236 -11.79 -17.08 -3.74
N VAL A 237 -10.79 -16.51 -4.43
CA VAL A 237 -10.08 -15.31 -3.98
C VAL A 237 -11.05 -14.13 -3.90
N LYS A 238 -11.89 -13.95 -4.92
CA LYS A 238 -12.90 -12.91 -4.97
C LYS A 238 -13.93 -13.03 -3.84
N ALA A 239 -14.52 -14.20 -3.64
CA ALA A 239 -15.52 -14.40 -2.61
C ALA A 239 -14.97 -14.11 -1.20
N LEU A 240 -13.70 -14.46 -0.95
CA LEU A 240 -13.07 -14.13 0.32
C LEU A 240 -12.77 -12.63 0.44
N PHE A 241 -12.31 -11.99 -0.63
CA PHE A 241 -12.06 -10.55 -0.64
C PHE A 241 -13.34 -9.73 -0.41
N GLU A 242 -14.45 -10.11 -1.02
CA GLU A 242 -15.74 -9.42 -0.82
C GLU A 242 -16.20 -9.46 0.66
N ARG A 243 -15.81 -10.50 1.40
CA ARG A 243 -16.04 -10.57 2.85
C ARG A 243 -15.10 -9.67 3.63
N ASP A 244 -13.82 -9.63 3.23
CA ASP A 244 -12.75 -8.95 3.96
C ASP A 244 -12.63 -7.46 3.61
N MET A 245 -13.14 -6.99 2.46
CA MET A 245 -12.90 -5.63 1.96
C MET A 245 -13.40 -4.52 2.87
N GLN A 246 -14.35 -4.82 3.77
CA GLN A 246 -14.88 -3.89 4.76
C GLN A 246 -14.09 -3.90 6.08
N HIS A 247 -13.02 -4.71 6.15
CA HIS A 247 -12.20 -4.99 7.32
C HIS A 247 -10.77 -4.57 7.07
N ILE A 248 -10.47 -3.29 7.30
CA ILE A 248 -9.12 -2.75 7.08
C ILE A 248 -8.05 -3.46 7.93
N GLU A 249 -8.42 -4.04 9.06
CA GLU A 249 -7.56 -4.89 9.89
C GLU A 249 -7.03 -6.13 9.16
N THR A 250 -7.75 -6.61 8.14
CA THR A 250 -7.33 -7.76 7.34
C THR A 250 -6.31 -7.39 6.27
N THR A 251 -5.91 -6.12 6.17
CA THR A 251 -4.93 -5.65 5.18
C THR A 251 -3.69 -6.54 5.14
N TYR A 252 -3.14 -6.95 6.29
CA TYR A 252 -1.95 -7.81 6.32
C TYR A 252 -2.19 -9.27 5.88
N ASN A 253 -3.44 -9.71 5.75
CA ASN A 253 -3.76 -10.98 5.08
C ASN A 253 -3.68 -10.84 3.55
N TRP A 254 -3.92 -9.64 3.04
CA TRP A 254 -4.02 -9.36 1.60
C TRP A 254 -2.77 -8.70 1.03
N LEU A 255 -2.05 -7.89 1.81
CA LEU A 255 -0.92 -7.07 1.39
C LEU A 255 0.14 -6.99 2.49
N TRP A 256 1.41 -7.08 2.11
CA TRP A 256 2.60 -6.76 2.93
C TRP A 256 2.81 -7.62 4.18
N GLY A 257 1.94 -8.59 4.44
CA GLY A 257 1.99 -9.48 5.60
C GLY A 257 2.12 -10.96 5.22
N THR A 258 1.87 -11.81 6.22
CA THR A 258 1.69 -13.25 5.99
C THR A 258 0.21 -13.51 5.91
N ASN A 259 -0.25 -14.06 4.79
CA ASN A 259 -1.64 -14.41 4.64
C ASN A 259 -2.02 -15.55 5.61
N GLN A 260 -2.83 -15.21 6.62
CA GLN A 260 -3.30 -16.17 7.62
C GLN A 260 -4.62 -16.83 7.24
N ASN A 261 -5.31 -16.37 6.20
CA ASN A 261 -6.56 -16.95 5.74
C ASN A 261 -6.35 -18.31 5.05
N GLU A 262 -7.45 -18.91 4.57
CA GLU A 262 -7.45 -20.24 3.97
C GLU A 262 -6.74 -20.34 2.59
N LEU A 263 -6.40 -19.23 1.96
CA LEU A 263 -5.73 -19.20 0.65
C LEU A 263 -4.22 -19.41 0.80
N LYS A 264 -3.63 -18.98 1.93
CA LYS A 264 -2.20 -19.12 2.27
C LYS A 264 -1.20 -18.56 1.24
N GLU A 265 -1.68 -17.83 0.25
CA GLU A 265 -0.84 -17.13 -0.74
C GLU A 265 -0.66 -15.67 -0.32
N ARG A 266 0.58 -15.19 -0.35
CA ARG A 266 0.90 -13.82 0.10
C ARG A 266 0.48 -12.81 -0.97
N ASP A 267 0.22 -11.58 -0.52
CA ASP A 267 0.07 -10.42 -1.39
C ASP A 267 -1.04 -10.56 -2.46
N LEU A 268 -2.08 -11.36 -2.19
CA LEU A 268 -3.24 -11.54 -3.09
C LEU A 268 -4.03 -10.26 -3.36
N GLY A 269 -3.86 -9.22 -2.55
CA GLY A 269 -4.41 -7.89 -2.82
C GLY A 269 -3.88 -7.29 -4.13
N TYR A 270 -2.63 -7.61 -4.53
CA TYR A 270 -2.09 -7.24 -5.84
C TYR A 270 -2.94 -7.83 -6.96
N TYR A 271 -3.38 -9.09 -6.83
CA TYR A 271 -4.23 -9.73 -7.81
C TYR A 271 -5.61 -9.09 -7.91
N ILE A 272 -6.23 -8.73 -6.79
CA ILE A 272 -7.54 -8.06 -6.79
C ILE A 272 -7.47 -6.76 -7.61
N GLY A 273 -6.52 -5.88 -7.29
CA GLY A 273 -6.36 -4.64 -8.04
C GLY A 273 -5.97 -4.88 -9.50
N TYR A 274 -5.04 -5.82 -9.75
CA TYR A 274 -4.59 -6.17 -11.10
C TYR A 274 -5.77 -6.64 -11.97
N ALA A 275 -6.62 -7.53 -11.47
CA ALA A 275 -7.74 -8.09 -12.22
C ALA A 275 -8.81 -7.03 -12.55
N ILE A 276 -9.07 -6.09 -11.62
CA ILE A 276 -9.93 -4.94 -11.88
C ILE A 276 -9.33 -4.07 -12.99
N CYS A 277 -8.03 -3.72 -12.88
CA CYS A 277 -7.34 -2.92 -13.88
C CYS A 277 -7.31 -3.58 -15.26
N GLU A 278 -7.05 -4.89 -15.31
CA GLU A 278 -7.04 -5.70 -16.52
C GLU A 278 -8.42 -5.69 -17.21
N LYS A 279 -9.50 -5.96 -16.46
CA LYS A 279 -10.86 -5.90 -17.00
C LYS A 279 -11.25 -4.51 -17.50
N TYR A 280 -10.96 -3.47 -16.72
CA TYR A 280 -11.22 -2.08 -17.11
C TYR A 280 -10.49 -1.72 -18.40
N TYR A 281 -9.20 -2.03 -18.46
CA TYR A 281 -8.38 -1.80 -19.64
C TYR A 281 -8.92 -2.57 -20.85
N ASP A 282 -9.27 -3.85 -20.70
CA ASP A 282 -9.72 -4.70 -21.80
C ASP A 282 -11.06 -4.25 -22.39
N GLN A 283 -11.98 -3.79 -21.55
CA GLN A 283 -13.27 -3.21 -21.96
C GLN A 283 -13.14 -1.85 -22.66
N ALA A 284 -12.09 -1.08 -22.34
CA ALA A 284 -11.90 0.25 -22.90
C ALA A 284 -11.59 0.22 -24.41
N LYS A 285 -12.24 1.11 -25.18
CA LYS A 285 -11.92 1.32 -26.60
C LYS A 285 -10.62 2.09 -26.78
N ASP A 286 -10.42 3.15 -25.99
CA ASP A 286 -9.18 3.91 -25.96
C ASP A 286 -8.27 3.40 -24.84
N LYS A 287 -7.25 2.64 -25.23
CA LYS A 287 -6.28 2.04 -24.30
C LYS A 287 -5.38 3.08 -23.63
N LYS A 288 -5.08 4.21 -24.28
CA LYS A 288 -4.25 5.26 -23.68
C LYS A 288 -5.06 6.01 -22.62
N GLN A 289 -6.31 6.32 -22.93
CA GLN A 289 -7.21 6.92 -21.96
C GLN A 289 -7.44 5.98 -20.76
N ALA A 290 -7.57 4.68 -20.99
CA ALA A 290 -7.70 3.72 -19.88
C ALA A 290 -6.49 3.72 -18.95
N ILE A 291 -5.28 3.71 -19.50
CA ILE A 291 -4.04 3.80 -18.72
C ILE A 291 -3.99 5.12 -17.94
N LYS A 292 -4.31 6.25 -18.58
CA LYS A 292 -4.38 7.56 -17.93
C LYS A 292 -5.35 7.54 -16.75
N THR A 293 -6.57 7.04 -16.95
CA THR A 293 -7.57 6.94 -15.88
C THR A 293 -7.10 6.09 -14.71
N LEU A 294 -6.43 4.96 -14.98
CA LEU A 294 -5.91 4.08 -13.93
C LEU A 294 -4.78 4.75 -13.12
N ILE A 295 -3.82 5.40 -13.80
CA ILE A 295 -2.70 6.09 -13.13
C ILE A 295 -3.18 7.29 -12.32
N GLU A 296 -4.11 8.08 -12.87
CA GLU A 296 -4.59 9.32 -12.25
C GLU A 296 -5.78 9.13 -11.28
N LEU A 297 -6.11 7.87 -10.94
CA LEU A 297 -7.24 7.53 -10.06
C LEU A 297 -7.16 8.32 -8.76
N ASP A 298 -8.25 8.99 -8.39
CA ASP A 298 -8.33 9.77 -7.17
C ASP A 298 -8.86 8.92 -6.01
N TYR A 299 -7.94 8.42 -5.20
CA TYR A 299 -8.26 7.59 -4.04
C TYR A 299 -9.03 8.35 -2.94
N THR A 300 -9.18 9.68 -3.04
CA THR A 300 -10.02 10.46 -2.13
C THR A 300 -11.46 10.61 -2.63
N ASN A 301 -11.73 10.21 -3.88
CA ASN A 301 -13.05 10.30 -4.51
C ASN A 301 -13.69 8.91 -4.62
N SER A 302 -14.51 8.55 -3.63
CA SER A 302 -15.19 7.26 -3.59
C SER A 302 -16.11 7.03 -4.79
N GLU A 303 -16.79 8.05 -5.31
CA GLU A 303 -17.65 7.90 -6.49
C GLU A 303 -16.86 7.49 -7.74
N GLN A 304 -15.65 8.03 -7.91
CA GLN A 304 -14.78 7.65 -9.03
C GLN A 304 -14.32 6.19 -8.91
N ILE A 305 -13.97 5.75 -7.71
CA ILE A 305 -13.54 4.38 -7.43
C ILE A 305 -14.69 3.41 -7.65
N ASP A 306 -15.87 3.71 -7.10
CA ASP A 306 -17.10 2.94 -7.29
C ASP A 306 -17.43 2.81 -8.77
N ALA A 307 -17.42 3.91 -9.52
CA ALA A 307 -17.70 3.89 -10.95
C ALA A 307 -16.69 3.01 -11.71
N LEU A 308 -15.39 3.15 -11.43
CA LEU A 308 -14.35 2.36 -12.07
C LEU A 308 -14.53 0.87 -11.76
N VAL A 309 -14.62 0.50 -10.49
CA VAL A 309 -14.71 -0.91 -10.05
C VAL A 309 -16.01 -1.55 -10.56
N ASN A 310 -17.15 -0.88 -10.38
CA ASN A 310 -18.45 -1.41 -10.81
C ASN A 310 -18.51 -1.61 -12.33
N SER A 311 -17.88 -0.73 -13.12
CA SER A 311 -17.85 -0.87 -14.58
C SER A 311 -17.19 -2.17 -15.06
N THR A 312 -16.25 -2.71 -14.27
CA THR A 312 -15.54 -3.95 -14.64
C THR A 312 -16.38 -5.21 -14.48
N GLY A 313 -17.43 -5.17 -13.64
CA GLY A 313 -18.18 -6.36 -13.23
C GLY A 313 -17.33 -7.42 -12.53
N PHE A 314 -16.19 -7.03 -11.92
CA PHE A 314 -15.31 -7.97 -11.24
C PHE A 314 -16.03 -8.64 -10.05
N PHE A 315 -16.60 -7.83 -9.15
CA PHE A 315 -17.32 -8.30 -7.97
C PHE A 315 -18.74 -8.82 -8.27
N SER A 316 -19.32 -9.54 -7.32
CA SER A 316 -20.65 -10.15 -7.40
C SER A 316 -21.80 -9.13 -7.47
N GLY A 317 -21.58 -7.92 -6.99
CA GLY A 317 -22.50 -6.79 -7.07
C GLY A 317 -21.76 -5.45 -7.10
N THR A 318 -22.49 -4.35 -7.06
CA THR A 318 -21.87 -3.02 -6.93
C THR A 318 -21.27 -2.85 -5.53
N LEU A 319 -20.24 -2.01 -5.40
CA LEU A 319 -19.65 -1.71 -4.09
C LEU A 319 -20.70 -1.23 -3.07
N ALA A 320 -21.67 -0.43 -3.51
CA ALA A 320 -22.80 -0.01 -2.67
C ALA A 320 -23.68 -1.19 -2.22
N GLN A 321 -23.95 -2.17 -3.08
CA GLN A 321 -24.69 -3.38 -2.72
C GLN A 321 -23.92 -4.25 -1.73
N LEU A 322 -22.64 -4.49 -1.99
CA LEU A 322 -21.76 -5.25 -1.09
C LEU A 322 -21.67 -4.58 0.30
N LYS A 323 -21.55 -3.25 0.33
CA LYS A 323 -21.56 -2.49 1.58
C LYS A 323 -22.89 -2.62 2.31
N ALA A 324 -24.02 -2.54 1.60
CA ALA A 324 -25.34 -2.69 2.19
C ALA A 324 -25.57 -4.11 2.73
N ASP A 325 -25.09 -5.14 2.03
CA ASP A 325 -25.20 -6.53 2.46
C ASP A 325 -24.33 -6.82 3.68
N TYR A 326 -23.10 -6.29 3.70
CA TYR A 326 -22.27 -6.29 4.90
C TYR A 326 -22.97 -5.59 6.07
N ASP A 327 -23.53 -4.40 5.86
CA ASP A 327 -24.18 -3.63 6.94
C ASP A 327 -25.42 -4.34 7.54
N LYS A 328 -26.07 -5.25 6.80
CA LYS A 328 -27.21 -6.06 7.31
C LYS A 328 -26.78 -7.14 8.29
N ILE A 329 -25.57 -7.68 8.15
CA ILE A 329 -25.07 -8.78 8.98
C ILE A 329 -24.21 -8.29 10.16
N ARG A 330 -23.98 -6.99 10.28
CA ARG A 330 -23.20 -6.43 11.38
C ARG A 330 -23.91 -6.63 12.72
N PRO A 331 -23.17 -6.97 13.79
CA PRO A 331 -23.72 -6.93 15.13
C PRO A 331 -24.27 -5.54 15.48
N THR A 332 -25.38 -5.50 16.20
CA THR A 332 -26.04 -4.27 16.64
C THR A 332 -26.07 -4.18 18.16
N VAL A 333 -26.21 -2.97 18.70
CA VAL A 333 -26.45 -2.77 20.14
C VAL A 333 -27.93 -3.01 20.41
N ILE A 334 -28.26 -4.08 21.13
CA ILE A 334 -29.65 -4.49 21.43
C ILE A 334 -30.15 -4.01 22.80
N ASP A 335 -29.23 -3.72 23.71
CA ASP A 335 -29.56 -3.21 25.05
C ASP A 335 -28.45 -2.31 25.56
N MET A 336 -28.81 -1.34 26.41
CA MET A 336 -27.87 -0.43 27.03
C MET A 336 -28.30 -0.09 28.45
N LYS A 337 -27.50 -0.51 29.44
CA LYS A 337 -27.85 -0.37 30.86
C LYS A 337 -26.83 0.47 31.64
N PRO A 338 -27.27 1.50 32.38
CA PRO A 338 -26.43 2.18 33.35
C PRO A 338 -26.15 1.31 34.57
N SER A 339 -25.01 1.56 35.22
CA SER A 339 -24.62 0.94 36.49
C SER A 339 -25.41 1.43 37.70
N VAL A 340 -26.26 2.46 37.53
CA VAL A 340 -27.12 3.02 38.59
C VAL A 340 -28.55 3.16 38.06
N VAL A 341 -29.54 2.97 38.93
CA VAL A 341 -30.96 3.18 38.60
C VAL A 341 -31.17 4.68 38.33
N VAL A 342 -31.60 5.00 37.12
CA VAL A 342 -32.01 6.36 36.75
C VAL A 342 -33.46 6.53 37.18
N GLY A 343 -33.74 7.40 38.15
CA GLY A 343 -35.11 7.67 38.60
C GLY A 343 -35.98 8.22 37.47
N GLU A 344 -37.31 8.09 37.60
CA GLU A 344 -38.32 8.47 36.58
C GLU A 344 -38.16 9.92 36.07
N ASN A 345 -37.52 10.78 36.85
CA ASN A 345 -37.26 12.20 36.54
C ASN A 345 -36.03 12.40 35.61
N GLY A 346 -35.31 11.35 35.21
CA GLY A 346 -34.18 11.42 34.28
C GLY A 346 -32.89 12.03 34.84
N LEU A 347 -32.88 12.33 36.14
CA LEU A 347 -31.72 12.82 36.86
C LEU A 347 -30.76 11.67 37.14
N VAL A 348 -29.54 11.77 36.60
CA VAL A 348 -28.45 10.82 36.88
C VAL A 348 -27.62 11.33 38.05
N PRO A 349 -27.26 10.48 39.02
CA PRO A 349 -26.41 10.84 40.14
C PRO A 349 -25.12 11.53 39.68
N SER A 350 -24.67 12.53 40.44
CA SER A 350 -23.36 13.16 40.24
C SER A 350 -22.25 12.19 40.67
N GLY A 351 -21.83 11.31 39.76
CA GLY A 351 -20.79 10.32 39.99
C GLY A 351 -20.37 9.62 38.70
N PRO A 352 -19.29 8.80 38.75
CA PRO A 352 -18.85 8.02 37.61
C PRO A 352 -19.94 7.01 37.20
N LEU A 353 -20.51 7.22 36.02
CA LEU A 353 -21.51 6.33 35.44
C LEU A 353 -20.82 5.33 34.51
N THR A 354 -21.10 4.04 34.67
CA THR A 354 -20.74 3.03 33.67
C THR A 354 -21.99 2.67 32.88
N ILE A 355 -21.84 2.57 31.57
CA ILE A 355 -22.86 2.12 30.65
C ILE A 355 -22.37 0.80 30.04
N THR A 356 -23.19 -0.23 30.17
CA THR A 356 -22.94 -1.54 29.57
C THR A 356 -23.76 -1.64 28.29
N LEU A 357 -23.07 -1.76 27.16
CA LEU A 357 -23.67 -2.10 25.87
C LEU A 357 -23.82 -3.62 25.80
N THR A 358 -24.96 -4.10 25.31
CA THR A 358 -25.18 -5.50 24.96
C THR A 358 -25.35 -5.61 23.45
N PHE A 359 -24.61 -6.54 22.84
CA PHE A 359 -24.62 -6.75 21.40
C PHE A 359 -25.51 -7.93 21.00
N SER A 360 -26.01 -7.92 19.77
CA SER A 360 -26.79 -9.03 19.20
C SER A 360 -25.98 -10.32 19.10
N GLU A 361 -24.66 -10.21 18.92
CA GLU A 361 -23.73 -11.32 18.71
C GLU A 361 -22.46 -11.15 19.55
N GLU A 362 -21.65 -12.22 19.65
CA GLU A 362 -20.35 -12.15 20.31
C GLU A 362 -19.41 -11.27 19.48
N MET A 363 -18.79 -10.25 20.07
CA MET A 363 -17.91 -9.35 19.33
C MET A 363 -16.46 -9.86 19.32
N ASP A 364 -15.73 -9.65 18.23
CA ASP A 364 -14.27 -9.76 18.27
C ASP A 364 -13.68 -8.75 19.26
N LYS A 365 -13.06 -9.29 20.32
CA LYS A 365 -12.57 -8.54 21.49
C LYS A 365 -11.33 -7.69 21.19
N ASN A 366 -10.68 -7.92 20.05
CA ASN A 366 -9.54 -7.13 19.58
C ASN A 366 -9.99 -5.77 19.02
N PHE A 367 -11.25 -5.68 18.56
CA PHE A 367 -11.79 -4.48 17.92
C PHE A 367 -12.74 -3.72 18.84
N ARG A 368 -12.55 -2.40 18.92
CA ARG A 368 -13.24 -1.53 19.89
C ARG A 368 -13.88 -0.30 19.21
N GLY A 369 -13.85 -0.25 17.88
CA GLY A 369 -14.36 0.85 17.07
C GLY A 369 -15.89 0.82 16.90
N PHE A 370 -16.46 2.01 16.67
CA PHE A 370 -17.89 2.20 16.38
C PHE A 370 -18.04 3.20 15.25
N ASP A 371 -18.90 2.87 14.29
CA ASP A 371 -19.41 3.81 13.30
C ASP A 371 -20.63 4.54 13.84
N PHE A 372 -20.97 5.64 13.19
CA PHE A 372 -22.22 6.35 13.45
C PHE A 372 -23.41 5.52 12.97
N GLY A 373 -24.38 5.32 13.86
CA GLY A 373 -25.69 4.81 13.52
C GLY A 373 -26.55 5.84 12.78
N PRO A 374 -27.78 5.50 12.38
CA PRO A 374 -28.68 6.37 11.63
C PRO A 374 -28.93 7.77 12.22
N LEU A 375 -28.70 7.96 13.52
CA LEU A 375 -28.84 9.26 14.17
C LEU A 375 -27.62 10.20 13.96
N GLY A 376 -26.53 9.70 13.36
CA GLY A 376 -25.34 10.49 13.06
C GLY A 376 -24.46 10.83 14.29
N GLU A 377 -23.31 11.43 14.01
CA GLU A 377 -22.25 11.73 15.00
C GLU A 377 -22.75 12.47 16.24
N ASN A 378 -23.65 13.43 16.05
CA ASN A 378 -24.14 14.29 17.12
C ASN A 378 -24.88 13.53 18.23
N ASN A 379 -25.33 12.31 17.94
CA ASN A 379 -26.07 11.46 18.86
C ASN A 379 -25.23 10.35 19.51
N VAL A 380 -23.92 10.32 19.24
CA VAL A 380 -23.03 9.27 19.76
C VAL A 380 -22.62 9.57 21.20
N LEU A 381 -22.74 8.53 22.03
CA LEU A 381 -22.37 8.54 23.43
C LEU A 381 -20.85 8.66 23.58
N ARG A 382 -20.38 9.71 24.26
CA ARG A 382 -18.95 9.91 24.54
C ARG A 382 -18.51 9.01 25.69
N ILE A 383 -17.52 8.16 25.43
CA ILE A 383 -16.90 7.28 26.42
C ILE A 383 -15.53 7.85 26.83
N SER A 384 -15.17 7.74 28.11
CA SER A 384 -13.89 8.27 28.61
C SER A 384 -12.74 7.27 28.50
N LYS A 385 -13.04 5.97 28.51
CA LYS A 385 -12.07 4.88 28.38
C LYS A 385 -12.76 3.60 27.91
N VAL A 386 -12.01 2.71 27.26
CA VAL A 386 -12.46 1.35 26.98
C VAL A 386 -12.04 0.41 28.12
N ILE A 387 -13.00 -0.27 28.76
CA ILE A 387 -12.71 -1.25 29.84
C ILE A 387 -12.35 -2.61 29.23
N GLY A 388 -13.21 -3.12 28.34
CA GLY A 388 -13.07 -4.44 27.70
C GLY A 388 -14.42 -5.00 27.30
N PHE A 389 -14.45 -6.23 26.81
CA PHE A 389 -15.67 -7.01 26.65
C PHE A 389 -15.82 -7.99 27.82
N SER A 390 -17.04 -8.45 28.08
CA SER A 390 -17.29 -9.62 28.91
C SER A 390 -16.66 -10.88 28.31
N ASP A 391 -16.55 -11.94 29.11
CA ASP A 391 -15.97 -13.22 28.68
C ASP A 391 -16.75 -13.85 27.52
N ASP A 392 -18.07 -13.64 27.46
CA ASP A 392 -18.95 -14.07 26.35
C ASP A 392 -18.88 -13.12 25.13
N GLY A 393 -18.10 -12.05 25.18
CA GLY A 393 -17.94 -11.04 24.13
C GLY A 393 -19.21 -10.24 23.79
N ARG A 394 -20.34 -10.49 24.43
CA ARG A 394 -21.64 -9.88 24.13
C ARG A 394 -21.91 -8.60 24.90
N ARG A 395 -21.10 -8.27 25.90
CA ARG A 395 -21.27 -7.07 26.72
C ARG A 395 -19.99 -6.25 26.77
N ALA A 396 -20.14 -4.93 26.77
CA ALA A 396 -19.02 -3.99 26.85
C ALA A 396 -19.33 -2.89 27.87
N PRO A 397 -18.84 -2.99 29.11
CA PRO A 397 -18.90 -1.89 30.05
C PRO A 397 -17.98 -0.74 29.60
N ARG A 398 -18.47 0.49 29.72
CA ARG A 398 -17.77 1.73 29.33
C ARG A 398 -18.09 2.85 30.33
N PRO A 399 -17.12 3.60 30.84
CA PRO A 399 -17.41 4.76 31.66
C PRO A 399 -17.92 5.90 30.76
N TRP A 400 -19.07 6.43 31.12
CA TRP A 400 -19.74 7.51 30.41
C TRP A 400 -19.13 8.86 30.73
N LYS A 401 -18.98 9.70 29.70
CA LYS A 401 -18.62 11.12 29.86
C LYS A 401 -19.82 12.00 29.50
N LYS A 402 -20.36 12.69 30.51
CA LYS A 402 -21.49 13.62 30.34
C LYS A 402 -21.13 14.73 29.36
N ARG A 403 -22.01 14.98 28.38
CA ARG A 403 -21.95 16.15 27.50
C ARG A 403 -22.74 17.29 28.17
N PRO A 404 -22.23 18.55 28.17
CA PRO A 404 -23.00 19.69 28.68
C PRO A 404 -24.35 19.80 27.96
N GLY A 405 -25.44 19.98 28.71
CA GLY A 405 -26.80 20.11 28.15
C GLY A 405 -27.52 18.81 27.77
N TRP A 406 -26.90 17.63 27.93
CA TRP A 406 -27.54 16.34 27.65
C TRP A 406 -28.04 15.64 28.92
N SER A 407 -29.30 15.21 28.94
CA SER A 407 -29.80 14.28 29.96
C SER A 407 -29.35 12.86 29.61
N ALA A 408 -29.02 12.05 30.61
CA ALA A 408 -28.59 10.68 30.32
C ALA A 408 -29.74 9.83 29.78
N MET A 409 -31.00 10.13 30.12
CA MET A 409 -32.16 9.47 29.51
C MET A 409 -32.28 9.77 28.01
N ALA A 410 -32.00 11.01 27.56
CA ALA A 410 -31.99 11.35 26.14
C ALA A 410 -30.85 10.63 25.39
N ALA A 411 -29.68 10.53 26.02
CA ALA A 411 -28.58 9.70 25.51
C ALA A 411 -28.98 8.21 25.47
N MET A 412 -29.67 7.72 26.50
CA MET A 412 -30.01 6.31 26.65
C MET A 412 -31.06 5.81 25.66
N ARG A 413 -32.03 6.66 25.31
CA ARG A 413 -33.09 6.33 24.33
C ARG A 413 -32.63 6.43 22.88
N SER A 414 -31.61 7.25 22.58
CA SER A 414 -31.09 7.47 21.23
C SER A 414 -29.88 6.59 20.89
N SER A 415 -29.01 6.27 21.85
CA SER A 415 -27.70 5.67 21.56
C SER A 415 -27.68 4.24 20.98
N PRO A 416 -28.64 3.32 21.26
CA PRO A 416 -28.69 2.03 20.57
C PRO A 416 -28.80 2.19 19.04
N TRP A 417 -29.37 3.32 18.60
CA TRP A 417 -29.52 3.70 17.19
C TRP A 417 -28.43 4.67 16.70
N ALA A 418 -27.51 5.10 17.57
CA ALA A 418 -26.43 6.03 17.23
C ALA A 418 -25.06 5.35 17.12
N MET A 419 -24.93 4.10 17.55
CA MET A 419 -23.67 3.34 17.49
C MET A 419 -23.84 2.06 16.67
N LYS A 420 -23.06 1.93 15.61
CA LYS A 420 -22.89 0.66 14.87
C LYS A 420 -21.52 0.08 15.22
N PRO A 421 -21.42 -1.03 15.94
CA PRO A 421 -20.14 -1.70 16.18
C PRO A 421 -19.38 -1.92 14.87
N VAL A 422 -18.11 -1.51 14.81
CA VAL A 422 -17.22 -1.84 13.67
C VAL A 422 -16.73 -3.29 13.78
N ALA A 423 -16.74 -3.84 15.00
CA ALA A 423 -16.36 -5.22 15.25
C ALA A 423 -17.39 -6.21 14.68
N ILE A 424 -16.87 -7.29 14.08
CA ILE A 424 -17.65 -8.42 13.56
C ILE A 424 -18.05 -9.32 14.72
N ALA A 425 -19.05 -10.17 14.46
CA ALA A 425 -19.23 -11.40 15.20
C ALA A 425 -17.92 -12.22 15.24
N ALA A 426 -17.54 -12.71 16.41
CA ALA A 426 -16.34 -13.53 16.59
C ALA A 426 -16.41 -14.88 15.85
#